data_AF-A0A3N2PJ55-F1
#
_entry.id   AF-A0A3N2PJ55-F1
#
_cell.length_a   1.000
_cell.length_b   1.000
_cell.length_c   1.000
_cell.angle_alpha   90.00
_cell.angle_beta   90.00
_cell.angle_gamma   90.00
#
_symmetry.space_group_name_H-M   'P 1'
#
loop_
_entity.id
_entity.type
_entity.pdbx_description
1 polymer ?
#
loop_
_entity_poly.entity_id
_entity_poly.type
_entity_poly.pdbx_seq_one_letter_code
_entity_poly.pdbx_strand_id
1 'polypeptide(L)'
;MGGSEVRASEKRSKRNRNGGQSHLNGSSNISSDADSVSTASQSSKKGSRKRKHREESSRSRTTVNGTKVNVSAALSTRRPSLTQPARDPRDFTTKPTKRPRVDADAGADAHGHADADADADTDANNGKLTRSLSPYIDFDGLSRPSRGTRERLEETDEQKAERQKKIEGAVRTILECVGEDVERPGILDTPRRYAEAMLFFTEGYQQNVRDVVNGAIFEEGHSEMVIVKGIDIFSLCEHHLVPFTGKMHIAYIPKNQVIGISKLPRIAEMFSRRFQIQERLTKEVANAIMEILKPQGVAVVMESSHLCMVMRGVQKTTATTITSCVLGCFERKSKTRNEFLSLVGLKN
;
A
#
# COMPACT_ATOMS: atom_id res chain seq x y z
N MET A 1 -29.84 29.75 -41.90
CA MET A 1 -30.44 29.43 -43.21
C MET A 1 -29.50 29.99 -44.26
N GLY A 2 -28.85 29.27 -45.16
CA GLY A 2 -28.82 27.85 -45.53
C GLY A 2 -28.18 27.76 -46.93
N GLY A 3 -27.31 26.76 -47.13
CA GLY A 3 -26.83 26.21 -48.42
C GLY A 3 -25.94 27.11 -49.30
N SER A 4 -25.00 26.60 -50.10
CA SER A 4 -24.64 25.23 -50.51
C SER A 4 -23.44 25.40 -51.49
N GLU A 5 -22.29 24.74 -51.25
CA GLU A 5 -21.78 23.57 -52.02
C GLU A 5 -21.24 23.90 -53.45
N VAL A 6 -20.20 23.31 -54.06
CA VAL A 6 -19.28 22.18 -53.79
C VAL A 6 -18.20 22.09 -54.92
N ARG A 7 -17.13 21.28 -54.68
CA ARG A 7 -16.20 20.54 -55.61
C ARG A 7 -14.91 21.24 -56.08
N ALA A 8 -13.75 20.58 -56.21
CA ALA A 8 -13.22 19.27 -55.76
C ALA A 8 -11.72 19.11 -56.18
N SER A 9 -11.02 18.18 -55.50
CA SER A 9 -9.88 17.31 -55.98
C SER A 9 -8.56 17.98 -56.43
N GLU A 10 -7.33 17.44 -56.27
CA GLU A 10 -6.86 16.06 -56.09
C GLU A 10 -5.36 15.97 -55.66
N LYS A 11 -5.03 14.98 -54.81
CA LYS A 11 -3.86 14.05 -54.69
C LYS A 11 -2.41 14.41 -55.12
N ARG A 12 -1.47 13.97 -54.24
CA ARG A 12 -0.24 13.10 -54.37
C ARG A 12 1.00 13.71 -53.70
N SER A 13 1.50 13.17 -52.58
CA SER A 13 2.43 12.02 -52.44
C SER A 13 3.78 12.16 -53.19
N LYS A 14 4.89 12.27 -52.44
CA LYS A 14 6.07 11.39 -52.55
C LYS A 14 7.10 11.64 -51.43
N ARG A 15 7.58 10.51 -50.88
CA ARG A 15 8.77 10.31 -50.04
C ARG A 15 10.05 10.75 -50.77
N ASN A 16 11.10 11.12 -50.02
CA ASN A 16 12.43 10.59 -50.32
C ASN A 16 13.34 10.48 -49.08
N ARG A 17 14.12 9.38 -49.03
CA ARG A 17 15.16 9.00 -48.08
C ARG A 17 16.54 9.19 -48.73
N ASN A 18 17.56 9.34 -47.89
CA ASN A 18 19.00 8.99 -48.00
C ASN A 18 19.83 10.16 -47.42
N GLY A 19 20.84 9.98 -46.57
CA GLY A 19 21.71 8.84 -46.32
C GLY A 19 23.16 9.31 -46.54
N GLY A 20 24.03 9.23 -45.51
CA GLY A 20 25.44 9.63 -45.63
C GLY A 20 26.25 9.26 -44.39
N GLN A 21 27.11 8.24 -44.55
CA GLN A 21 28.09 7.74 -43.59
C GLN A 21 29.30 8.68 -43.45
N SER A 22 30.00 8.59 -42.31
CA SER A 22 31.46 8.80 -42.27
C SER A 22 32.11 7.93 -41.18
N HIS A 23 33.17 7.23 -41.57
CA HIS A 23 34.08 6.44 -40.75
C HIS A 23 35.23 7.32 -40.25
N LEU A 24 35.69 7.12 -39.01
CA LEU A 24 37.04 7.49 -38.56
C LEU A 24 37.62 6.39 -37.67
N ASN A 25 38.84 5.97 -38.01
CA ASN A 25 39.73 5.10 -37.23
C ASN A 25 40.45 5.92 -36.14
N GLY A 26 40.76 5.29 -35.01
CA GLY A 26 41.64 5.85 -33.97
C GLY A 26 42.04 4.79 -32.95
N SER A 27 43.31 4.38 -33.03
CA SER A 27 44.01 3.34 -32.27
C SER A 27 44.29 3.74 -30.81
N SER A 28 44.28 2.78 -29.88
CA SER A 28 45.32 2.64 -28.84
C SER A 28 45.10 1.39 -27.96
N ASN A 29 46.06 0.47 -28.03
CA ASN A 29 46.34 -0.54 -26.99
C ASN A 29 46.94 0.15 -25.76
N ILE A 30 46.59 -0.32 -24.56
CA ILE A 30 47.50 -0.37 -23.40
C ILE A 30 47.10 -1.57 -22.53
N SER A 31 48.09 -2.43 -22.33
CA SER A 31 48.16 -3.53 -21.38
C SER A 31 49.19 -3.16 -20.31
N SER A 32 48.93 -3.45 -19.04
CA SER A 32 49.93 -3.97 -18.09
C SER A 32 49.31 -4.17 -16.71
N ASP A 33 49.18 -5.44 -16.32
CA ASP A 33 49.66 -6.07 -15.09
C ASP A 33 49.48 -5.39 -13.72
N ALA A 34 48.86 -6.13 -12.80
CA ALA A 34 49.42 -6.33 -11.46
C ALA A 34 48.84 -7.60 -10.80
N ASP A 35 49.79 -8.43 -10.36
CA ASP A 35 49.66 -9.76 -9.79
C ASP A 35 48.95 -9.85 -8.44
N SER A 36 48.47 -11.08 -8.23
CA SER A 36 48.08 -11.74 -6.99
C SER A 36 49.08 -11.65 -5.84
N VAL A 37 48.58 -11.53 -4.59
CA VAL A 37 49.10 -12.30 -3.44
C VAL A 37 47.97 -12.65 -2.47
N SER A 38 47.81 -13.95 -2.25
CA SER A 38 47.08 -14.60 -1.17
C SER A 38 47.96 -14.76 0.08
N THR A 39 47.37 -14.65 1.28
CA THR A 39 47.79 -15.50 2.43
C THR A 39 46.66 -15.62 3.45
N ALA A 40 46.32 -16.88 3.75
CA ALA A 40 45.51 -17.30 4.88
C ALA A 40 46.37 -17.55 6.12
N SER A 41 45.82 -17.45 7.34
CA SER A 41 45.96 -18.47 8.39
C SER A 41 45.24 -18.15 9.72
N GLN A 42 44.31 -19.05 10.07
CA GLN A 42 44.14 -19.80 11.33
C GLN A 42 43.96 -19.12 12.71
N SER A 43 42.74 -19.33 13.24
CA SER A 43 42.32 -19.87 14.56
C SER A 43 43.00 -19.50 15.89
N SER A 44 42.17 -19.13 16.88
CA SER A 44 42.24 -19.72 18.25
C SER A 44 40.93 -19.50 19.04
N LYS A 45 40.55 -20.53 19.81
CA LYS A 45 39.44 -20.57 20.78
C LYS A 45 39.94 -20.23 22.20
N LYS A 46 39.11 -19.54 23.00
CA LYS A 46 38.72 -19.79 24.41
C LYS A 46 38.64 -18.51 25.28
N GLY A 47 37.58 -18.44 26.09
CA GLY A 47 37.75 -18.22 27.54
C GLY A 47 37.43 -16.85 28.15
N SER A 48 36.19 -16.70 28.62
CA SER A 48 35.79 -16.22 29.96
C SER A 48 36.47 -14.99 30.62
N ARG A 49 35.66 -13.95 30.95
CA ARG A 49 35.24 -13.56 32.33
C ARG A 49 34.79 -12.09 32.38
N LYS A 50 33.53 -11.89 32.80
CA LYS A 50 32.93 -10.61 33.22
C LYS A 50 33.64 -10.07 34.47
N ARG A 51 34.04 -8.80 34.47
CA ARG A 51 34.36 -8.01 35.68
C ARG A 51 33.21 -7.04 35.98
N LYS A 52 32.68 -7.14 37.20
CA LYS A 52 31.80 -6.15 37.87
C LYS A 52 32.68 -5.01 38.40
N HIS A 53 32.25 -3.76 38.24
CA HIS A 53 32.67 -2.66 39.10
C HIS A 53 31.43 -2.05 39.75
N ARG A 54 31.50 -1.94 41.08
CA ARG A 54 30.55 -1.29 42.00
C ARG A 54 31.34 -0.14 42.61
N GLU A 55 30.82 1.08 42.54
CA GLU A 55 31.33 2.20 43.33
C GLU A 55 30.16 2.86 44.07
N GLU A 56 30.25 2.80 45.40
CA GLU A 56 29.55 3.62 46.38
C GLU A 56 30.36 4.91 46.58
N SER A 57 29.68 6.06 46.60
CA SER A 57 30.28 7.32 47.04
C SER A 57 29.46 7.89 48.19
N SER A 58 30.11 7.92 49.34
CA SER A 58 29.70 8.41 50.66
C SER A 58 29.28 9.88 50.68
N ARG A 59 28.21 10.18 51.45
CA ARG A 59 27.80 11.54 51.83
C ARG A 59 28.55 12.00 53.07
N SER A 60 29.29 13.10 52.96
CA SER A 60 29.76 13.89 54.12
C SER A 60 28.67 14.85 54.57
N ARG A 61 28.41 14.91 55.89
CA ARG A 61 27.54 15.88 56.56
C ARG A 61 28.40 16.63 57.56
N THR A 62 28.43 17.95 57.47
CA THR A 62 28.95 18.82 58.52
C THR A 62 27.87 19.83 58.91
N THR A 63 27.61 19.90 60.21
CA THR A 63 26.63 20.77 60.86
C THR A 63 27.33 21.93 61.55
N VAL A 64 26.78 23.14 61.46
CA VAL A 64 27.12 24.25 62.37
C VAL A 64 25.82 24.96 62.79
N ASN A 65 25.65 25.10 64.11
CA ASN A 65 24.64 25.89 64.84
C ASN A 65 23.15 25.65 64.50
N GLY A 66 22.68 24.44 64.79
CA GLY A 66 21.44 24.26 65.56
C GLY A 66 20.17 24.94 65.07
N THR A 67 19.95 25.13 63.77
CA THR A 67 18.61 25.44 63.23
C THR A 67 18.53 24.97 61.77
N LYS A 68 17.53 24.14 61.45
CA LYS A 68 17.22 23.73 60.07
C LYS A 68 16.49 24.87 59.38
N VAL A 69 17.05 25.42 58.30
CA VAL A 69 16.33 26.40 57.48
C VAL A 69 16.43 26.01 56.00
N ASN A 70 15.26 25.82 55.41
CA ASN A 70 15.04 25.66 53.99
C ASN A 70 15.05 27.06 53.36
N VAL A 71 16.00 27.35 52.47
CA VAL A 71 15.95 28.54 51.63
C VAL A 71 15.79 28.11 50.18
N SER A 72 14.61 28.44 49.69
CA SER A 72 14.13 28.30 48.33
C SER A 72 14.90 29.17 47.33
N ALA A 73 14.85 28.70 46.08
CA ALA A 73 14.90 29.50 44.86
C ALA A 73 16.24 30.16 44.48
N ALA A 74 17.04 29.43 43.71
CA ALA A 74 17.46 29.80 42.36
C ALA A 74 18.48 28.77 41.85
N LEU A 75 18.49 28.57 40.52
CA LEU A 75 19.44 27.77 39.73
C LEU A 75 19.20 26.24 39.70
N SER A 76 18.51 25.82 38.64
CA SER A 76 18.92 24.72 37.73
C SER A 76 17.67 24.13 37.04
N THR A 77 17.12 24.82 36.06
CA THR A 77 16.23 24.19 35.07
C THR A 77 17.07 23.21 34.23
N ARG A 78 17.07 21.94 34.65
CA ARG A 78 17.64 20.85 33.85
C ARG A 78 16.76 20.62 32.62
N ARG A 79 17.36 20.75 31.43
CA ARG A 79 16.78 20.29 30.16
C ARG A 79 16.43 18.79 30.28
N PRO A 80 15.19 18.35 30.00
CA PRO A 80 14.92 16.94 29.79
C PRO A 80 15.47 16.52 28.43
N SER A 81 16.21 15.40 28.42
CA SER A 81 16.81 14.78 27.25
C SER A 81 15.76 14.39 26.21
N LEU A 82 15.86 14.97 25.01
CA LEU A 82 15.11 14.57 23.83
C LEU A 82 15.67 13.27 23.26
N THR A 83 15.29 12.14 23.86
CA THR A 83 15.48 10.83 23.24
C THR A 83 14.29 9.96 23.57
N GLN A 84 13.13 10.25 22.96
CA GLN A 84 12.18 9.30 22.35
C GLN A 84 11.15 10.10 21.52
N PRO A 85 10.77 9.65 20.30
CA PRO A 85 9.67 10.27 19.57
C PRO A 85 8.34 10.09 20.31
N ALA A 86 7.43 11.06 20.16
CA ALA A 86 6.11 11.02 20.78
C ALA A 86 5.34 9.77 20.31
N ARG A 87 4.95 8.91 21.26
CA ARG A 87 4.07 7.75 21.03
C ARG A 87 2.61 8.19 21.05
N ASP A 88 1.80 7.62 20.16
CA ASP A 88 0.35 7.86 20.11
C ASP A 88 -0.32 7.22 21.34
N PRO A 89 -1.20 7.93 22.08
CA PRO A 89 -1.96 7.38 23.20
C PRO A 89 -2.86 6.18 22.84
N ARG A 90 -3.02 5.84 21.56
CA ARG A 90 -3.75 4.65 21.10
C ARG A 90 -2.87 3.40 20.98
N ASP A 91 -1.55 3.54 21.10
CA ASP A 91 -0.59 2.41 21.12
C ASP A 91 -0.58 1.66 22.47
N PHE A 92 -1.34 2.11 23.46
CA PHE A 92 -1.56 1.38 24.70
C PHE A 92 -2.57 0.25 24.45
N THR A 93 -2.07 -0.95 24.17
CA THR A 93 -2.87 -2.15 24.34
C THR A 93 -3.15 -2.32 25.84
N THR A 94 -4.40 -2.13 26.23
CA THR A 94 -4.85 -2.51 27.57
C THR A 94 -4.65 -4.01 27.73
N LYS A 95 -3.86 -4.42 28.73
CA LYS A 95 -3.74 -5.84 29.06
C LYS A 95 -5.15 -6.38 29.32
N PRO A 96 -5.53 -7.54 28.75
CA PRO A 96 -6.87 -8.07 28.96
C PRO A 96 -7.09 -8.29 30.46
N THR A 97 -8.13 -7.67 30.99
CA THR A 97 -8.60 -7.90 32.35
C THR A 97 -9.00 -9.37 32.46
N LYS A 98 -8.44 -10.07 33.45
CA LYS A 98 -8.84 -11.45 33.77
C LYS A 98 -10.34 -11.46 34.04
N ARG A 99 -11.08 -12.28 33.28
CA ARG A 99 -12.50 -12.54 33.56
C ARG A 99 -12.65 -13.11 34.98
N PRO A 100 -13.69 -12.74 35.74
CA PRO A 100 -13.98 -13.37 37.02
C PRO A 100 -14.21 -14.86 36.84
N ARG A 101 -13.69 -15.67 37.77
CA ARG A 101 -14.05 -17.09 37.88
C ARG A 101 -15.52 -17.14 38.28
N VAL A 102 -16.33 -17.87 37.51
CA VAL A 102 -17.67 -18.29 37.92
C VAL A 102 -17.47 -19.59 38.69
N ASP A 103 -17.88 -19.59 39.95
CA ASP A 103 -17.87 -20.77 40.80
C ASP A 103 -18.87 -21.79 40.23
N ALA A 104 -18.39 -23.00 39.97
CA ALA A 104 -19.22 -24.15 39.67
C ALA A 104 -19.60 -24.80 41.01
N ASP A 105 -20.89 -24.78 41.34
CA ASP A 105 -21.44 -25.67 42.35
C ASP A 105 -22.21 -26.82 41.68
N ALA A 106 -22.16 -27.95 42.34
CA ALA A 106 -22.39 -29.29 41.84
C ALA A 106 -23.87 -29.68 41.68
N GLY A 107 -24.11 -30.65 40.80
CA GLY A 107 -25.35 -31.42 40.74
C GLY A 107 -25.20 -32.58 39.75
N ALA A 108 -25.02 -33.79 40.30
CA ALA A 108 -24.99 -35.09 39.62
C ALA A 108 -26.28 -35.31 38.80
N ASP A 109 -26.28 -36.08 37.70
CA ASP A 109 -26.45 -37.53 37.75
C ASP A 109 -26.06 -38.24 36.43
N ALA A 110 -25.96 -39.57 36.53
CA ALA A 110 -25.12 -40.48 35.78
C ALA A 110 -25.77 -41.23 34.59
N HIS A 111 -24.91 -42.04 33.94
CA HIS A 111 -25.15 -43.16 33.00
C HIS A 111 -25.32 -42.78 31.51
N GLY A 112 -24.68 -43.43 30.52
CA GLY A 112 -23.77 -44.57 30.47
C GLY A 112 -23.50 -44.97 29.00
N HIS A 113 -22.32 -45.57 28.78
CA HIS A 113 -21.90 -46.50 27.71
C HIS A 113 -21.92 -46.17 26.19
N ALA A 114 -20.71 -46.28 25.63
CA ALA A 114 -20.27 -47.11 24.49
C ALA A 114 -20.34 -46.58 23.04
N ASP A 115 -19.13 -46.46 22.47
CA ASP A 115 -18.63 -46.73 21.10
C ASP A 115 -19.61 -46.84 19.92
N ALA A 116 -19.36 -46.05 18.86
CA ALA A 116 -19.22 -46.52 17.46
C ALA A 116 -19.03 -45.35 16.48
N ASP A 117 -18.15 -45.58 15.48
CA ASP A 117 -17.98 -44.79 14.27
C ASP A 117 -19.30 -44.56 13.51
N ALA A 118 -19.53 -43.33 13.04
CA ALA A 118 -20.40 -43.05 11.90
C ALA A 118 -20.09 -41.67 11.28
N ASP A 119 -19.55 -41.70 10.06
CA ASP A 119 -19.62 -40.62 9.08
C ASP A 119 -21.09 -40.18 8.92
N ALA A 120 -21.39 -38.91 9.23
CA ALA A 120 -22.65 -38.28 8.87
C ALA A 120 -22.47 -36.78 8.68
N ASP A 121 -22.33 -36.43 7.40
CA ASP A 121 -22.50 -35.12 6.80
C ASP A 121 -23.67 -34.33 7.42
N THR A 122 -23.35 -33.26 8.15
CA THR A 122 -24.28 -32.18 8.51
C THR A 122 -23.54 -30.86 8.62
N ASP A 123 -22.98 -30.38 7.50
CA ASP A 123 -22.42 -29.03 7.41
C ASP A 123 -23.55 -28.00 7.25
N ALA A 124 -24.37 -27.88 8.30
CA ALA A 124 -25.39 -26.86 8.42
C ALA A 124 -24.92 -25.78 9.39
N ASN A 125 -24.51 -24.66 8.80
CA ASN A 125 -24.79 -23.32 9.29
C ASN A 125 -23.92 -22.80 10.47
N ASN A 126 -22.70 -22.34 10.17
CA ASN A 126 -22.22 -21.07 10.75
C ASN A 126 -21.02 -20.44 10.00
N GLY A 127 -21.15 -20.23 8.69
CA GLY A 127 -20.24 -19.39 7.93
C GLY A 127 -20.49 -17.91 8.24
N LYS A 128 -19.98 -17.42 9.37
CA LYS A 128 -20.07 -16.02 9.79
C LYS A 128 -19.63 -15.10 8.65
N LEU A 129 -20.60 -14.45 7.98
CA LEU A 129 -20.36 -13.56 6.85
C LEU A 129 -19.33 -12.47 7.24
N THR A 130 -18.13 -12.55 6.67
CA THR A 130 -17.12 -11.48 6.66
C THR A 130 -17.42 -10.41 5.60
N ARG A 131 -18.58 -10.50 4.93
CA ARG A 131 -19.01 -9.57 3.88
C ARG A 131 -19.51 -8.26 4.49
N SER A 132 -19.00 -7.16 3.93
CA SER A 132 -19.65 -5.84 4.02
C SER A 132 -21.11 -6.01 3.60
N LEU A 133 -22.05 -5.57 4.44
CA LEU A 133 -23.49 -5.64 4.16
C LEU A 133 -23.90 -4.73 2.99
N SER A 134 -23.07 -3.73 2.63
CA SER A 134 -23.27 -2.86 1.48
C SER A 134 -22.43 -3.28 0.26
N PRO A 135 -22.95 -3.08 -0.97
CA PRO A 135 -22.21 -3.33 -2.20
C PRO A 135 -20.93 -2.47 -2.25
N TYR A 136 -19.91 -2.96 -2.97
CA TYR A 136 -18.66 -2.21 -3.14
C TYR A 136 -18.77 -1.17 -4.24
N ILE A 137 -19.68 -1.41 -5.20
CA ILE A 137 -20.02 -0.50 -6.28
C ILE A 137 -21.38 0.11 -5.95
N ASP A 138 -21.44 1.43 -5.83
CA ASP A 138 -22.68 2.17 -5.59
C ASP A 138 -23.61 2.07 -6.82
N PHE A 139 -24.87 2.50 -6.67
CA PHE A 139 -25.86 2.44 -7.75
C PHE A 139 -25.41 3.21 -9.00
N ASP A 140 -24.72 4.34 -8.81
CA ASP A 140 -24.14 5.18 -9.85
C ASP A 140 -22.88 4.58 -10.50
N GLY A 141 -22.37 3.45 -9.98
CA GLY A 141 -21.18 2.76 -10.47
C GLY A 141 -19.86 3.27 -9.88
N LEU A 142 -19.89 4.32 -9.05
CA LEU A 142 -18.74 4.73 -8.26
C LEU A 142 -18.49 3.69 -7.17
N SER A 143 -17.22 3.38 -6.91
CA SER A 143 -16.87 2.40 -5.89
C SER A 143 -16.40 3.10 -4.62
N ARG A 144 -17.29 3.25 -3.62
CA ARG A 144 -17.02 3.97 -2.35
C ARG A 144 -16.37 5.34 -2.55
N PRO A 145 -17.05 6.28 -3.21
CA PRO A 145 -16.50 7.61 -3.48
C PRO A 145 -16.22 8.39 -2.19
N SER A 146 -15.23 9.27 -2.23
CA SER A 146 -15.03 10.29 -1.20
C SER A 146 -16.18 11.32 -1.24
N ARG A 147 -16.42 12.03 -0.13
CA ARG A 147 -17.55 12.98 0.04
C ARG A 147 -17.71 13.95 -1.14
N GLY A 148 -16.62 14.58 -1.58
CA GLY A 148 -16.64 15.56 -2.68
C GLY A 148 -16.52 14.97 -4.08
N THR A 149 -16.55 13.65 -4.25
CA THR A 149 -16.33 13.03 -5.58
C THR A 149 -17.45 13.35 -6.55
N ARG A 150 -18.70 13.32 -6.08
CA ARG A 150 -19.88 13.57 -6.92
C ARG A 150 -19.93 15.03 -7.36
N GLU A 151 -19.70 15.95 -6.43
CA GLU A 151 -19.53 17.38 -6.73
C GLU A 151 -18.41 17.60 -7.76
N ARG A 152 -17.28 16.91 -7.62
CA ARG A 152 -16.15 17.00 -8.56
C ARG A 152 -16.47 16.50 -9.98
N LEU A 153 -17.33 15.49 -10.12
CA LEU A 153 -17.73 14.97 -11.43
C LEU A 153 -18.58 15.97 -12.22
N GLU A 154 -19.32 16.80 -11.51
CA GLU A 154 -20.24 17.80 -12.07
C GLU A 154 -19.58 19.19 -12.17
N GLU A 155 -18.29 19.32 -11.83
CA GLU A 155 -17.56 20.59 -11.88
C GLU A 155 -17.49 21.14 -13.32
N THR A 156 -17.79 22.44 -13.46
CA THR A 156 -17.46 23.20 -14.68
C THR A 156 -15.95 23.39 -14.80
N ASP A 157 -15.48 23.78 -15.98
CA ASP A 157 -14.04 24.00 -16.19
C ASP A 157 -13.52 25.20 -15.37
N GLU A 158 -14.35 26.21 -15.11
CA GLU A 158 -14.04 27.30 -14.18
C GLU A 158 -13.86 26.79 -12.75
N GLN A 159 -14.74 25.90 -12.29
CA GLN A 159 -14.64 25.31 -10.94
C GLN A 159 -13.40 24.43 -10.79
N LYS A 160 -13.05 23.64 -11.83
CA LYS A 160 -11.80 22.87 -11.86
C LYS A 160 -10.58 23.78 -11.78
N ALA A 161 -10.56 24.87 -12.54
CA ALA A 161 -9.48 25.84 -12.52
C ALA A 161 -9.35 26.55 -11.17
N GLU A 162 -10.48 26.90 -10.54
CA GLU A 162 -10.49 27.49 -9.20
C GLU A 162 -9.93 26.52 -8.15
N ARG A 163 -10.36 25.24 -8.19
CA ARG A 163 -9.84 24.20 -7.29
C ARG A 163 -8.35 23.97 -7.49
N GLN A 164 -7.88 23.95 -8.74
CA GLN A 164 -6.45 23.86 -9.03
C GLN A 164 -5.69 25.03 -8.41
N LYS A 165 -6.12 26.28 -8.63
CA LYS A 165 -5.52 27.48 -8.01
C LYS A 165 -5.50 27.41 -6.48
N LYS A 166 -6.54 26.87 -5.85
CA LYS A 166 -6.57 26.64 -4.39
C LYS A 166 -5.47 25.68 -3.93
N ILE A 167 -5.24 24.58 -4.66
CA ILE A 167 -4.15 23.64 -4.35
C ILE A 167 -2.79 24.31 -4.54
N GLU A 168 -2.60 25.06 -5.63
CA GLU A 168 -1.37 25.81 -5.90
C GLU A 168 -1.04 26.77 -4.75
N GLY A 169 -2.03 27.56 -4.30
CA GLY A 169 -1.86 28.44 -3.14
C GLY A 169 -1.42 27.68 -1.88
N ALA A 170 -2.05 26.54 -1.59
CA ALA A 170 -1.68 25.71 -0.44
C ALA A 170 -0.25 25.15 -0.55
N VAL A 171 0.18 24.72 -1.75
CA VAL A 171 1.54 24.23 -1.98
C VAL A 171 2.56 25.34 -1.83
N ARG A 172 2.28 26.55 -2.33
CA ARG A 172 3.12 27.73 -2.10
C ARG A 172 3.31 27.98 -0.61
N THR A 173 2.22 27.96 0.17
CA THR A 173 2.29 28.10 1.63
C THR A 173 3.15 27.00 2.27
N ILE A 174 3.03 25.74 1.82
CA ILE A 174 3.88 24.65 2.31
C ILE A 174 5.37 24.94 2.04
N LEU A 175 5.71 25.41 0.83
CA LEU A 175 7.09 25.74 0.45
C LEU A 175 7.65 26.87 1.31
N GLU A 176 6.89 27.93 1.53
CA GLU A 176 7.27 29.03 2.44
C GLU A 176 7.48 28.52 3.87
N CYS A 177 6.56 27.68 4.38
CA CYS A 177 6.65 27.13 5.73
C CYS A 177 7.84 26.20 5.96
N VAL A 178 8.38 25.54 4.92
CA VAL A 178 9.61 24.75 5.03
C VAL A 178 10.89 25.57 4.85
N GLY A 179 10.76 26.88 4.60
CA GLY A 179 11.86 27.82 4.44
C GLY A 179 12.47 27.85 3.03
N GLU A 180 11.73 27.42 2.01
CA GLU A 180 12.16 27.57 0.61
C GLU A 180 11.91 28.98 0.08
N ASP A 181 12.75 29.42 -0.87
CA ASP A 181 12.51 30.62 -1.68
C ASP A 181 11.57 30.29 -2.85
N VAL A 182 10.30 30.65 -2.71
CA VAL A 182 9.26 30.35 -3.72
C VAL A 182 9.44 31.10 -5.05
N GLU A 183 10.31 32.11 -5.10
CA GLU A 183 10.56 32.89 -6.32
C GLU A 183 11.77 32.37 -7.11
N ARG A 184 12.50 31.37 -6.61
CA ARG A 184 13.65 30.81 -7.34
C ARG A 184 13.21 30.08 -8.61
N PRO A 185 13.96 30.17 -9.72
CA PRO A 185 13.55 29.65 -11.03
C PRO A 185 13.16 28.17 -11.04
N GLY A 186 13.79 27.33 -10.21
CA GLY A 186 13.55 25.88 -10.19
C GLY A 186 12.19 25.45 -9.63
N ILE A 187 11.56 26.26 -8.77
CA ILE A 187 10.28 25.93 -8.11
C ILE A 187 9.17 26.95 -8.30
N LEU A 188 9.41 27.99 -9.10
CA LEU A 188 8.39 28.98 -9.46
C LEU A 188 7.08 28.33 -9.94
N ASP A 189 7.21 27.26 -10.73
CA ASP A 189 6.09 26.49 -11.29
C ASP A 189 5.78 25.19 -10.52
N THR A 190 6.44 24.95 -9.39
CA THR A 190 6.19 23.76 -8.55
C THR A 190 4.76 23.69 -8.02
N PRO A 191 4.14 24.78 -7.53
CA PRO A 191 2.75 24.72 -7.09
C PRO A 191 1.79 24.15 -8.14
N ARG A 192 1.88 24.63 -9.39
CA ARG A 192 1.05 24.16 -10.52
C ARG A 192 1.33 22.68 -10.83
N ARG A 193 2.61 22.32 -11.01
CA ARG A 193 3.02 20.93 -11.29
C ARG A 193 2.59 19.97 -10.19
N TYR A 194 2.66 20.39 -8.93
CA TYR A 194 2.20 19.57 -7.79
C TYR A 194 0.69 19.42 -7.79
N ALA A 195 -0.07 20.48 -8.05
CA ALA A 195 -1.52 20.41 -8.12
C ALA A 195 -1.98 19.43 -9.22
N GLU A 196 -1.40 19.53 -10.42
CA GLU A 196 -1.67 18.60 -11.53
C GLU A 196 -1.31 17.16 -11.16
N ALA A 197 -0.13 16.93 -10.57
CA ALA A 197 0.30 15.60 -10.14
C ALA A 197 -0.64 15.01 -9.07
N MET A 198 -1.03 15.79 -8.07
CA MET A 198 -1.92 15.33 -7.00
C MET A 198 -3.31 14.96 -7.52
N LEU A 199 -3.83 15.73 -8.48
CA LEU A 199 -5.11 15.44 -9.12
C LEU A 199 -5.05 14.16 -9.96
N PHE A 200 -3.94 13.94 -10.68
CA PHE A 200 -3.70 12.68 -11.38
C PHE A 200 -3.57 11.49 -10.41
N PHE A 201 -2.81 11.62 -9.33
CA PHE A 201 -2.66 10.56 -8.33
C PHE A 201 -3.97 10.20 -7.61
N THR A 202 -4.99 11.05 -7.68
CA THR A 202 -6.28 10.87 -7.03
C THR A 202 -7.46 10.80 -8.01
N GLU A 203 -7.20 10.64 -9.31
CA GLU A 203 -8.25 10.65 -10.33
C GLU A 203 -9.20 9.45 -10.23
N GLY A 204 -8.74 8.35 -9.62
CA GLY A 204 -9.49 7.12 -9.45
C GLY A 204 -10.72 7.23 -8.55
N TYR A 205 -10.87 8.32 -7.80
CA TYR A 205 -12.14 8.63 -7.12
C TYR A 205 -13.28 8.88 -8.12
N GLN A 206 -12.99 9.55 -9.24
CA GLN A 206 -13.98 9.98 -10.24
C GLN A 206 -14.26 8.90 -11.30
N GLN A 207 -13.57 7.76 -11.22
CA GLN A 207 -13.72 6.70 -12.21
C GLN A 207 -14.81 5.72 -11.80
N ASN A 208 -15.61 5.32 -12.78
CA ASN A 208 -16.66 4.32 -12.65
C ASN A 208 -16.13 2.95 -13.10
N VAL A 209 -16.30 1.94 -12.27
CA VAL A 209 -15.77 0.61 -12.58
C VAL A 209 -16.47 -0.04 -13.77
N ARG A 210 -17.76 0.27 -14.00
CA ARG A 210 -18.52 -0.23 -15.15
C ARG A 210 -17.97 0.35 -16.46
N ASP A 211 -17.61 1.64 -16.45
CA ASP A 211 -17.00 2.31 -17.61
C ASP A 211 -15.58 1.80 -17.85
N VAL A 212 -14.82 1.52 -16.78
CA VAL A 212 -13.50 0.89 -16.89
C VAL A 212 -13.60 -0.46 -17.61
N VAL A 213 -14.57 -1.29 -17.24
CA VAL A 213 -14.84 -2.60 -17.86
C VAL A 213 -15.35 -2.44 -19.30
N ASN A 214 -16.22 -1.46 -19.55
CA ASN A 214 -16.79 -1.13 -20.86
C ASN A 214 -17.36 -2.34 -21.60
N GLY A 215 -18.13 -3.18 -20.90
CA GLY A 215 -18.77 -4.37 -21.49
C GLY A 215 -17.82 -5.45 -22.01
N ALA A 216 -16.51 -5.38 -21.69
CA ALA A 216 -15.52 -6.37 -22.13
C ALA A 216 -15.60 -7.67 -21.29
N ILE A 217 -16.78 -8.27 -21.26
CA ILE A 217 -17.08 -9.55 -20.63
C ILE A 217 -17.58 -10.47 -21.72
N PHE A 218 -17.00 -11.65 -21.81
CA PHE A 218 -17.23 -12.61 -22.89
C PHE A 218 -17.65 -13.95 -22.30
N GLU A 219 -18.55 -14.65 -22.98
CA GLU A 219 -18.87 -16.03 -22.66
C GLU A 219 -17.89 -16.95 -23.37
N GLU A 220 -16.92 -17.43 -22.60
CA GLU A 220 -15.96 -18.44 -23.00
C GLU A 220 -16.23 -19.63 -22.09
N GLY A 221 -16.36 -20.84 -22.64
CA GLY A 221 -16.58 -22.08 -21.88
C GLY A 221 -15.40 -22.49 -20.99
N HIS A 222 -14.65 -21.52 -20.47
CA HIS A 222 -13.46 -21.66 -19.66
C HIS A 222 -13.84 -21.73 -18.19
N SER A 223 -13.44 -22.81 -17.52
CA SER A 223 -13.70 -23.07 -16.10
C SER A 223 -12.44 -23.03 -15.23
N GLU A 224 -11.27 -22.80 -15.83
CA GLU A 224 -9.97 -22.88 -15.16
C GLU A 224 -9.52 -21.53 -14.60
N MET A 225 -8.50 -21.56 -13.74
CA MET A 225 -7.95 -20.35 -13.11
C MET A 225 -7.28 -19.43 -14.14
N VAL A 226 -7.73 -18.18 -14.19
CA VAL A 226 -7.08 -17.11 -14.96
C VAL A 226 -6.27 -16.24 -14.00
N ILE A 227 -5.00 -15.98 -14.34
CA ILE A 227 -4.08 -15.17 -13.52
C ILE A 227 -3.47 -14.05 -14.35
N VAL A 228 -3.56 -12.82 -13.85
CA VAL A 228 -2.77 -11.68 -14.31
C VAL A 228 -1.85 -11.28 -13.16
N LYS A 229 -0.54 -11.54 -13.33
CA LYS A 229 0.47 -11.36 -12.28
C LYS A 229 1.46 -10.26 -12.65
N GLY A 230 1.99 -9.57 -11.65
CA GLY A 230 3.05 -8.58 -11.82
C GLY A 230 2.53 -7.23 -12.33
N ILE A 231 1.29 -6.88 -11.98
CA ILE A 231 0.69 -5.58 -12.30
C ILE A 231 1.36 -4.54 -11.43
N ASP A 232 2.05 -3.58 -12.03
CA ASP A 232 2.66 -2.48 -11.29
C ASP A 232 1.59 -1.55 -10.71
N ILE A 233 1.71 -1.27 -9.41
CA ILE A 233 0.78 -0.42 -8.67
C ILE A 233 1.53 0.75 -8.06
N PHE A 234 0.96 1.94 -8.25
CA PHE A 234 1.38 3.18 -7.63
C PHE A 234 0.18 3.77 -6.88
N SER A 235 0.36 4.08 -5.60
CA SER A 235 -0.70 4.61 -4.74
C SER A 235 -0.14 5.58 -3.71
N LEU A 236 -1.00 6.39 -3.09
CA LEU A 236 -0.61 7.29 -2.00
C LEU A 236 -1.10 6.76 -0.65
N CYS A 237 -0.20 6.73 0.35
CA CYS A 237 -0.57 6.39 1.73
C CYS A 237 -1.42 7.51 2.33
N GLU A 238 -2.64 7.21 2.76
CA GLU A 238 -3.56 8.25 3.28
C GLU A 238 -3.06 8.93 4.56
N HIS A 239 -2.22 8.27 5.35
CA HIS A 239 -1.71 8.81 6.60
C HIS A 239 -0.66 9.91 6.41
N HIS A 240 0.06 9.89 5.29
CA HIS A 240 1.23 10.74 5.09
C HIS A 240 1.26 11.43 3.72
N LEU A 241 0.34 11.08 2.82
CA LEU A 241 0.29 11.53 1.42
C LEU A 241 1.58 11.21 0.65
N VAL A 242 2.28 10.15 1.08
CA VAL A 242 3.55 9.69 0.52
C VAL A 242 3.32 8.39 -0.26
N PRO A 243 3.98 8.18 -1.41
CA PRO A 243 3.74 6.99 -2.23
C PRO A 243 4.07 5.67 -1.54
N PHE A 244 3.32 4.63 -1.91
CA PHE A 244 3.74 3.25 -1.81
C PHE A 244 3.59 2.60 -3.20
N THR A 245 4.55 1.77 -3.56
CA THR A 245 4.63 1.17 -4.90
C THR A 245 4.94 -0.31 -4.80
N GLY A 246 4.43 -1.09 -5.74
CA GLY A 246 4.53 -2.53 -5.64
C GLY A 246 3.91 -3.27 -6.80
N LYS A 247 3.68 -4.56 -6.59
CA LYS A 247 3.06 -5.44 -7.58
C LYS A 247 1.78 -6.05 -7.02
N MET A 248 0.78 -6.13 -7.88
CA MET A 248 -0.46 -6.85 -7.62
C MET A 248 -0.58 -8.05 -8.55
N HIS A 249 -1.09 -9.14 -7.98
CA HIS A 249 -1.38 -10.37 -8.69
C HIS A 249 -2.85 -10.69 -8.46
N ILE A 250 -3.57 -10.86 -9.56
CA ILE A 250 -5.02 -11.05 -9.56
C ILE A 250 -5.31 -12.40 -10.22
N ALA A 251 -6.12 -13.21 -9.56
CA ALA A 251 -6.64 -14.44 -10.10
C ALA A 251 -8.15 -14.52 -9.92
N TYR A 252 -8.83 -15.19 -10.85
CA TYR A 252 -10.23 -15.56 -10.70
C TYR A 252 -10.50 -16.90 -11.38
N ILE A 253 -11.55 -17.58 -10.95
CA ILE A 253 -12.06 -18.79 -11.61
C ILE A 253 -13.43 -18.46 -12.21
N PRO A 254 -13.56 -18.41 -13.55
CA PRO A 254 -14.79 -17.99 -14.22
C PRO A 254 -16.01 -18.86 -13.86
N LYS A 255 -17.20 -18.26 -13.98
CA LYS A 255 -18.47 -18.99 -14.07
C LYS A 255 -19.07 -18.70 -15.45
N ASN A 256 -18.51 -19.32 -16.49
CA ASN A 256 -18.82 -19.12 -17.92
C ASN A 256 -18.47 -17.76 -18.52
N GLN A 257 -18.23 -16.74 -17.69
CA GLN A 257 -17.86 -15.40 -18.15
C GLN A 257 -16.40 -15.08 -17.84
N VAL A 258 -15.68 -14.60 -18.85
CA VAL A 258 -14.32 -14.08 -18.74
C VAL A 258 -14.29 -12.58 -18.98
N ILE A 259 -13.34 -11.89 -18.36
CA ILE A 259 -13.14 -10.45 -18.56
C ILE A 259 -11.94 -10.23 -19.49
N GLY A 260 -12.00 -9.20 -20.34
CA GLY A 260 -10.84 -8.78 -21.13
C GLY A 260 -9.63 -8.54 -20.21
N ILE A 261 -8.50 -9.20 -20.51
CA ILE A 261 -7.32 -9.26 -19.61
C ILE A 261 -6.86 -7.86 -19.18
N SER A 262 -6.90 -6.88 -20.10
CA SER A 262 -6.48 -5.50 -19.83
C SER A 262 -7.35 -4.77 -18.80
N LYS A 263 -8.53 -5.30 -18.44
CA LYS A 263 -9.45 -4.68 -17.49
C LYS A 263 -9.05 -4.90 -16.04
N LEU A 264 -8.40 -6.03 -15.72
CA LEU A 264 -7.94 -6.29 -14.35
C LEU A 264 -6.90 -5.27 -13.88
N PRO A 265 -5.84 -4.94 -14.66
CA PRO A 265 -4.94 -3.84 -14.33
C PRO A 265 -5.64 -2.49 -14.20
N ARG A 266 -6.60 -2.17 -15.09
CA ARG A 266 -7.33 -0.89 -15.05
C ARG A 266 -8.21 -0.76 -13.80
N ILE A 267 -8.84 -1.85 -13.36
CA ILE A 267 -9.58 -1.87 -12.09
C ILE A 267 -8.60 -1.63 -10.92
N ALA A 268 -7.44 -2.29 -10.93
CA ALA A 268 -6.44 -2.08 -9.89
C ALA A 268 -5.93 -0.63 -9.85
N GLU A 269 -5.64 -0.03 -11.01
CA GLU A 269 -5.22 1.37 -11.13
C GLU A 269 -6.32 2.34 -10.66
N MET A 270 -7.58 2.10 -11.03
CA MET A 270 -8.71 2.91 -10.57
C MET A 270 -8.76 3.03 -9.04
N PHE A 271 -8.52 1.94 -8.32
CA PHE A 271 -8.48 1.98 -6.85
C PHE A 271 -7.16 2.51 -6.30
N SER A 272 -6.04 2.31 -6.99
CA SER A 272 -4.72 2.77 -6.53
C SER A 272 -4.51 4.28 -6.72
N ARG A 273 -5.22 4.90 -7.68
CA ARG A 273 -5.23 6.37 -7.88
C ARG A 273 -6.14 7.07 -6.86
N ARG A 274 -5.91 6.78 -5.58
CA ARG A 274 -6.63 7.31 -4.40
C ARG A 274 -5.66 7.42 -3.22
N PHE A 275 -6.09 8.11 -2.17
CA PHE A 275 -5.49 7.92 -0.85
C PHE A 275 -5.93 6.57 -0.29
N GLN A 276 -4.95 5.75 0.10
CA GLN A 276 -5.17 4.35 0.40
C GLN A 276 -4.42 3.85 1.63
N ILE A 277 -4.92 2.73 2.12
CA ILE A 277 -4.22 1.74 2.94
C ILE A 277 -4.13 0.46 2.11
N GLN A 278 -3.00 -0.24 2.13
CA GLN A 278 -2.74 -1.39 1.24
C GLN A 278 -3.78 -2.51 1.41
N GLU A 279 -4.18 -2.78 2.64
CA GLU A 279 -5.21 -3.74 3.02
C GLU A 279 -6.55 -3.40 2.35
N ARG A 280 -6.92 -2.11 2.36
CA ARG A 280 -8.16 -1.62 1.75
C ARG A 280 -8.10 -1.76 0.23
N LEU A 281 -7.03 -1.28 -0.39
CA LEU A 281 -6.81 -1.38 -1.83
C LEU A 281 -6.92 -2.83 -2.32
N THR A 282 -6.26 -3.77 -1.63
CA THR A 282 -6.30 -5.20 -1.97
C THR A 282 -7.73 -5.75 -1.90
N LYS A 283 -8.47 -5.37 -0.86
CA LYS A 283 -9.86 -5.81 -0.66
C LYS A 283 -10.81 -5.19 -1.69
N GLU A 284 -10.66 -3.91 -2.00
CA GLU A 284 -11.50 -3.19 -2.98
C GLU A 284 -11.40 -3.80 -4.37
N VAL A 285 -10.18 -4.08 -4.85
CA VAL A 285 -9.95 -4.74 -6.14
C VAL A 285 -10.62 -6.11 -6.19
N ALA A 286 -10.40 -6.96 -5.17
CA ALA A 286 -10.99 -8.29 -5.12
C ALA A 286 -12.52 -8.26 -5.15
N ASN A 287 -13.13 -7.36 -4.37
CA ASN A 287 -14.60 -7.25 -4.31
C ASN A 287 -15.19 -6.67 -5.59
N ALA A 288 -14.54 -5.68 -6.21
CA ALA A 288 -15.01 -5.11 -7.48
C ALA A 288 -15.05 -6.16 -8.59
N ILE A 289 -14.00 -6.99 -8.70
CA ILE A 289 -13.97 -8.10 -9.66
C ILE A 289 -15.06 -9.13 -9.34
N MET A 290 -15.23 -9.48 -8.06
CA MET A 290 -16.27 -10.42 -7.63
C MET A 290 -17.68 -9.91 -7.98
N GLU A 291 -17.92 -8.61 -7.83
CA GLU A 291 -19.22 -7.99 -8.08
C GLU A 291 -19.54 -7.87 -9.58
N ILE A 292 -18.55 -7.48 -10.39
CA ILE A 292 -18.70 -7.32 -11.85
C ILE A 292 -18.84 -8.65 -12.55
N LEU A 293 -17.92 -9.58 -12.29
CA LEU A 293 -17.79 -10.81 -13.08
C LEU A 293 -18.59 -11.97 -12.48
N LYS A 294 -18.96 -11.88 -11.20
CA LYS A 294 -19.61 -12.96 -10.43
C LYS A 294 -18.94 -14.34 -10.65
N PRO A 295 -17.59 -14.43 -10.56
CA PRO A 295 -16.86 -15.67 -10.80
C PRO A 295 -17.11 -16.67 -9.65
N GLN A 296 -16.62 -17.90 -9.81
CA GLN A 296 -16.63 -18.89 -8.72
C GLN A 296 -15.79 -18.41 -7.52
N GLY A 297 -14.75 -17.63 -7.76
CA GLY A 297 -13.96 -16.95 -6.74
C GLY A 297 -12.92 -16.02 -7.34
N VAL A 298 -12.35 -15.16 -6.49
CA VAL A 298 -11.30 -14.19 -6.82
C VAL A 298 -10.21 -14.28 -5.74
N ALA A 299 -8.96 -14.13 -6.14
CA ALA A 299 -7.83 -13.92 -5.24
C ALA A 299 -6.99 -12.74 -5.72
N VAL A 300 -6.66 -11.85 -4.79
CA VAL A 300 -5.75 -10.72 -5.03
C VAL A 300 -4.66 -10.77 -3.98
N VAL A 301 -3.41 -10.67 -4.43
CA VAL A 301 -2.25 -10.45 -3.55
C VAL A 301 -1.53 -9.20 -4.02
N MET A 302 -1.11 -8.38 -3.06
CA MET A 302 -0.29 -7.21 -3.31
C MET A 302 0.94 -7.26 -2.43
N GLU A 303 2.10 -7.07 -3.03
CA GLU A 303 3.37 -6.80 -2.35
C GLU A 303 3.78 -5.37 -2.64
N SER A 304 4.20 -4.59 -1.63
CA SER A 304 4.62 -3.21 -1.87
C SER A 304 5.64 -2.68 -0.87
N SER A 305 6.39 -1.68 -1.31
CA SER A 305 7.28 -0.87 -0.48
C SER A 305 6.65 0.49 -0.21
N HIS A 306 6.70 0.92 1.05
CA HIS A 306 6.07 2.15 1.52
C HIS A 306 7.12 3.22 1.76
N LEU A 307 7.11 4.31 0.99
CA LEU A 307 8.12 5.36 1.18
C LEU A 307 8.02 6.02 2.56
N CYS A 308 6.84 6.01 3.19
CA CYS A 308 6.68 6.45 4.57
C CYS A 308 7.47 5.62 5.59
N MET A 309 7.89 4.40 5.25
CA MET A 309 8.80 3.55 6.04
C MET A 309 10.24 3.58 5.54
N VAL A 310 10.46 3.89 4.26
CA VAL A 310 11.80 3.85 3.62
C VAL A 310 12.55 5.16 3.82
N MET A 311 11.96 6.29 3.46
CA MET A 311 12.66 7.59 3.43
C MET A 311 12.53 8.39 4.73
N ARG A 312 11.64 7.97 5.64
CA ARG A 312 11.40 8.61 6.94
C ARG A 312 11.04 7.57 8.00
N GLY A 313 10.88 8.03 9.25
CA GLY A 313 10.44 7.17 10.35
C GLY A 313 11.45 6.06 10.64
N VAL A 314 11.03 4.81 10.44
CA VAL A 314 11.84 3.61 10.76
C VAL A 314 12.96 3.30 9.75
N GLN A 315 12.91 3.90 8.56
CA GLN A 315 13.94 3.84 7.51
C GLN A 315 14.39 2.41 7.14
N LYS A 316 13.43 1.53 6.81
CA LYS A 316 13.69 0.15 6.40
C LYS A 316 13.58 -0.01 4.89
N THR A 317 14.71 0.10 4.20
CA THR A 317 14.81 0.09 2.73
C THR A 317 14.44 -1.24 2.08
N THR A 318 14.62 -2.36 2.79
CA THR A 318 14.34 -3.70 2.28
C THR A 318 13.00 -4.27 2.73
N ALA A 319 12.26 -3.56 3.58
CA ALA A 319 10.99 -4.04 4.09
C ALA A 319 9.91 -3.97 3.00
N THR A 320 9.20 -5.08 2.81
CA THR A 320 8.03 -5.17 1.93
C THR A 320 6.83 -5.64 2.75
N THR A 321 5.66 -5.14 2.38
CA THR A 321 4.39 -5.52 2.99
C THR A 321 3.59 -6.34 2.00
N ILE A 322 3.13 -7.53 2.41
CA ILE A 322 2.28 -8.39 1.59
C ILE A 322 0.88 -8.43 2.21
N THR A 323 -0.13 -8.16 1.38
CA THR A 323 -1.55 -8.24 1.73
C THR A 323 -2.26 -9.14 0.73
N SER A 324 -3.29 -9.86 1.19
CA SER A 324 -4.09 -10.72 0.32
C SER A 324 -5.57 -10.64 0.65
N CYS A 325 -6.43 -10.74 -0.37
CA CYS A 325 -7.86 -10.91 -0.23
C CYS A 325 -8.31 -12.08 -1.12
N VAL A 326 -8.95 -13.07 -0.52
CA VAL A 326 -9.51 -14.24 -1.22
C VAL A 326 -11.01 -14.29 -1.01
N LEU A 327 -11.75 -14.62 -2.06
CA LEU A 327 -13.20 -14.65 -2.09
C LEU A 327 -13.67 -15.91 -2.83
N GLY A 328 -14.84 -16.43 -2.43
CA GLY A 328 -15.48 -17.53 -3.13
C GLY A 328 -14.70 -18.84 -3.01
N CYS A 329 -14.47 -19.54 -4.11
CA CYS A 329 -13.77 -20.82 -4.09
C CYS A 329 -12.33 -20.73 -3.55
N PHE A 330 -11.62 -19.60 -3.71
CA PHE A 330 -10.29 -19.40 -3.13
C PHE A 330 -10.29 -19.32 -1.60
N GLU A 331 -11.39 -18.87 -1.00
CA GLU A 331 -11.55 -18.85 0.45
C GLU A 331 -11.83 -20.28 0.97
N ARG A 332 -12.77 -20.98 0.33
CA ARG A 332 -13.25 -22.31 0.74
C ARG A 332 -12.26 -23.45 0.44
N LYS A 333 -11.52 -23.39 -0.67
CA LYS A 333 -10.66 -24.49 -1.15
C LYS A 333 -9.19 -24.13 -0.99
N SER A 334 -8.55 -24.70 0.03
CA SER A 334 -7.12 -24.48 0.30
C SER A 334 -6.20 -24.90 -0.86
N LYS A 335 -6.53 -25.98 -1.58
CA LYS A 335 -5.77 -26.45 -2.76
C LYS A 335 -5.72 -25.38 -3.86
N THR A 336 -6.88 -24.82 -4.22
CA THR A 336 -7.00 -23.73 -5.22
C THR A 336 -6.23 -22.48 -4.79
N ARG A 337 -6.31 -22.10 -3.51
CA ARG A 337 -5.54 -20.97 -2.98
C ARG A 337 -4.03 -21.22 -3.04
N ASN A 338 -3.60 -22.43 -2.68
CA ASN A 338 -2.20 -22.81 -2.69
C ASN A 338 -1.62 -22.86 -4.11
N GLU A 339 -2.41 -23.33 -5.08
CA GLU A 339 -2.05 -23.29 -6.50
C GLU A 339 -1.76 -21.87 -6.96
N PHE A 340 -2.67 -20.93 -6.69
CA PHE A 340 -2.46 -19.51 -7.01
C PHE A 340 -1.19 -18.95 -6.35
N LEU A 341 -1.02 -19.12 -5.04
CA LEU A 341 0.15 -18.63 -4.31
C LEU A 341 1.46 -19.20 -4.87
N SER A 342 1.45 -20.45 -5.32
CA SER A 342 2.60 -21.08 -5.99
C SER A 342 2.88 -20.45 -7.36
N LEU A 343 1.85 -20.22 -8.17
CA LEU A 343 2.00 -19.66 -9.52
C LEU A 343 2.46 -18.20 -9.55
N VAL A 344 2.22 -17.45 -8.46
CA VAL A 344 2.72 -16.08 -8.28
C VAL A 344 4.06 -16.01 -7.55
N GLY A 345 4.65 -17.15 -7.16
CA GLY A 345 5.98 -17.19 -6.56
C GLY A 345 6.03 -16.81 -5.07
N LEU A 346 4.91 -16.93 -4.36
CA LEU A 346 4.82 -16.62 -2.91
C LEU A 346 4.85 -17.87 -2.03
N LYS A 347 4.94 -19.04 -2.65
CA LYS A 347 5.13 -20.32 -1.97
C LYS A 347 6.49 -20.87 -2.40
N ASN A 348 7.44 -20.89 -1.45
CA ASN A 348 8.70 -21.60 -1.59
C ASN A 348 8.48 -23.10 -1.33
#